data_AF-A0A815LSL3-F1
#
_entry.id   AF-A0A815LSL3-F1
#
_cell.length_a   1.000
_cell.length_b   1.000
_cell.length_c   1.000
_cell.angle_alpha   90.00
_cell.angle_beta   90.00
_cell.angle_gamma   90.00
#
_symmetry.space_group_name_H-M   'P 1'
#
loop_
_entity.id
_entity.type
_entity.pdbx_description
1 polymer ?
#
loop_
_entity_poly.entity_id
_entity_poly.type
_entity_poly.pdbx_seq_one_letter_code
_entity_poly.pdbx_strand_id
1 'polypeptide(L)'
;PSSSSNTTTVSSNTATISAPLQAYNDVKGKSDITDALAYDCHWNPVGREYDLGRDGAFMGFSILIGQLYSGIPHTDMHRSIDALKVKGFHVKHVTTEDECIKELDSNQYQVVWIISDTKIGNRDIISSLTTFQSNGGAIFLFADNTPYVSHANEFLGKTFGVTVEGDYHGATTLTYAENGHQQKGHFGQHEIFTGVKNLYEGVTICHPVYSSEGSRKTFVPIATASDGNTCIAVYDPPASSTSNEGRICLDCGFTKLYCNWDAAGTARYIVNASCWLLRIENRFT
;
A
#
# COMPACT_ATOMS: atom_id res chain seq x y z
N PRO A 1 -1.47 -25.97 68.91
CA PRO A 1 -2.61 -25.92 67.97
C PRO A 1 -2.83 -24.48 67.47
N SER A 2 -2.02 -24.08 66.49
CA SER A 2 -2.05 -22.78 65.85
C SER A 2 -2.48 -22.97 64.40
N SER A 3 -3.75 -22.66 64.11
CA SER A 3 -4.32 -22.73 62.75
C SER A 3 -4.20 -21.36 62.09
N SER A 4 -3.15 -21.18 61.28
CA SER A 4 -3.00 -20.05 60.37
C SER A 4 -3.75 -20.32 59.06
N SER A 5 -4.71 -19.45 58.74
CA SER A 5 -5.48 -19.41 57.50
C SER A 5 -4.59 -19.01 56.31
N ASN A 6 -4.46 -19.90 55.33
CA ASN A 6 -3.86 -19.62 54.03
C ASN A 6 -4.88 -18.92 53.14
N THR A 7 -4.68 -17.63 52.87
CA THR A 7 -5.43 -16.88 51.86
C THR A 7 -4.65 -16.94 50.55
N THR A 8 -5.11 -17.76 49.62
CA THR A 8 -4.55 -17.88 48.26
C THR A 8 -5.00 -16.67 47.45
N THR A 9 -4.12 -15.68 47.27
CA THR A 9 -4.27 -14.62 46.27
C THR A 9 -4.05 -15.20 44.87
N VAL A 10 -5.15 -15.36 44.12
CA VAL A 10 -5.12 -15.60 42.68
C VAL A 10 -4.85 -14.27 42.01
N SER A 11 -3.63 -14.08 41.51
CA SER A 11 -3.28 -12.94 40.66
C SER A 11 -3.80 -13.20 39.25
N SER A 12 -4.90 -12.55 38.88
CA SER A 12 -5.37 -12.47 37.50
C SER A 12 -4.42 -11.56 36.69
N ASN A 13 -3.42 -12.18 36.04
CA ASN A 13 -2.63 -11.52 35.01
C ASN A 13 -3.48 -11.37 33.74
N THR A 14 -4.34 -10.35 33.69
CA THR A 14 -4.78 -9.78 32.42
C THR A 14 -3.62 -8.96 31.86
N ALA A 15 -2.75 -9.63 31.11
CA ALA A 15 -1.80 -8.94 30.25
C ALA A 15 -2.61 -8.16 29.21
N THR A 16 -2.63 -6.83 29.33
CA THR A 16 -3.09 -5.92 28.29
C THR A 16 -2.15 -6.07 27.10
N ILE A 17 -2.43 -7.01 26.22
CA ILE A 17 -1.81 -7.10 24.90
C ILE A 17 -2.21 -5.81 24.18
N SER A 18 -1.22 -5.03 23.76
CA SER A 18 -1.48 -3.73 23.13
C SER A 18 -2.32 -3.90 21.86
N ALA A 19 -3.29 -3.01 21.66
CA ALA A 19 -4.19 -2.99 20.51
C ALA A 19 -3.53 -3.15 19.12
N PRO A 20 -2.32 -2.61 18.82
CA PRO A 20 -1.73 -2.76 17.50
C PRO A 20 -1.34 -4.21 17.12
N LEU A 21 -1.13 -5.10 18.09
CA LEU A 21 -0.86 -6.53 17.80
C LEU A 21 -2.09 -7.29 17.27
N GLN A 22 -3.30 -6.72 17.38
CA GLN A 22 -4.52 -7.37 16.91
C GLN A 22 -4.90 -6.99 15.47
N ALA A 23 -4.21 -6.03 14.84
CA ALA A 23 -4.62 -5.51 13.54
C ALA A 23 -4.15 -6.35 12.36
N TYR A 24 -3.08 -7.12 12.52
CA TYR A 24 -2.50 -7.94 11.46
C TYR A 24 -2.71 -9.44 11.72
N ASN A 25 -2.89 -10.23 10.66
CA ASN A 25 -2.92 -11.69 10.77
C ASN A 25 -1.54 -12.25 11.15
N ASP A 26 -1.52 -13.49 11.66
CA ASP A 26 -0.31 -14.16 12.14
C ASP A 26 0.69 -14.47 11.01
N VAL A 27 0.25 -14.35 9.76
CA VAL A 27 1.07 -14.52 8.56
C VAL A 27 1.76 -13.24 8.12
N LYS A 28 1.67 -12.14 8.90
CA LYS A 28 2.30 -10.85 8.60
C LYS A 28 3.71 -11.01 8.03
N GLY A 29 3.92 -10.48 6.85
CA GLY A 29 5.21 -10.51 6.16
C GLY A 29 5.57 -11.88 5.57
N LYS A 30 4.65 -12.83 5.42
CA LYS A 30 4.94 -14.11 4.73
C LYS A 30 4.26 -14.13 3.38
N SER A 31 5.04 -14.06 2.31
CA SER A 31 4.55 -14.16 0.92
C SER A 31 4.26 -15.62 0.53
N ASP A 32 5.19 -16.53 0.82
CA ASP A 32 5.05 -17.97 0.53
C ASP A 32 4.49 -18.72 1.75
N ILE A 33 3.18 -18.94 1.74
CA ILE A 33 2.45 -19.67 2.78
C ILE A 33 2.20 -21.08 2.24
N THR A 34 2.91 -22.07 2.78
CA THR A 34 2.90 -23.46 2.26
C THR A 34 1.91 -24.38 2.97
N ASP A 35 1.39 -23.95 4.12
CA ASP A 35 0.44 -24.66 4.97
C ASP A 35 -1.01 -24.21 4.77
N ALA A 36 -1.30 -23.45 3.71
CA ALA A 36 -2.65 -23.03 3.40
C ALA A 36 -3.55 -24.21 2.99
N LEU A 37 -4.83 -24.16 3.38
CA LEU A 37 -5.80 -25.22 3.08
C LEU A 37 -6.12 -25.35 1.59
N ALA A 38 -6.04 -24.24 0.84
CA ALA A 38 -6.30 -24.18 -0.59
C ALA A 38 -5.53 -23.04 -1.25
N TYR A 39 -5.32 -23.16 -2.55
CA TYR A 39 -4.67 -22.17 -3.40
C TYR A 39 -5.56 -21.84 -4.61
N ASP A 40 -5.49 -20.61 -5.10
CA ASP A 40 -6.15 -20.19 -6.33
C ASP A 40 -5.42 -20.71 -7.58
N CYS A 41 -5.92 -20.38 -8.78
CA CYS A 41 -5.29 -20.78 -10.04
C CYS A 41 -3.92 -20.11 -10.29
N HIS A 42 -3.53 -19.16 -9.44
CA HIS A 42 -2.24 -18.46 -9.45
C HIS A 42 -1.36 -18.89 -8.27
N TRP A 43 -1.69 -19.96 -7.55
CA TRP A 43 -0.92 -20.46 -6.40
C TRP A 43 -0.81 -19.47 -5.23
N ASN A 44 -1.73 -18.52 -5.10
CA ASN A 44 -1.88 -17.73 -3.88
C ASN A 44 -2.82 -18.46 -2.91
N PRO A 45 -2.57 -18.42 -1.60
CA PRO A 45 -3.43 -19.06 -0.61
C PRO A 45 -4.83 -18.45 -0.62
N VAL A 46 -5.89 -19.26 -0.56
CA VAL A 46 -7.28 -18.81 -0.55
C VAL A 46 -7.72 -18.50 0.88
N GLY A 47 -8.30 -17.32 1.12
CA GLY A 47 -8.80 -16.92 2.44
C GLY A 47 -8.24 -15.58 2.93
N ARG A 48 -9.01 -14.85 3.75
CA ARG A 48 -8.63 -13.51 4.24
C ARG A 48 -7.76 -13.56 5.51
N GLU A 49 -7.68 -14.72 6.14
CA GLU A 49 -6.71 -15.05 7.19
C GLU A 49 -5.27 -15.00 6.69
N TYR A 50 -5.07 -15.05 5.36
CA TYR A 50 -3.77 -14.93 4.70
C TYR A 50 -3.45 -13.51 4.22
N ASP A 51 -4.34 -12.54 4.42
CA ASP A 51 -4.05 -11.12 4.15
C ASP A 51 -3.13 -10.56 5.25
N LEU A 52 -2.54 -9.37 5.02
CA LEU A 52 -1.82 -8.64 6.06
C LEU A 52 -2.78 -8.21 7.19
N GLY A 53 -3.82 -7.47 6.84
CA GLY A 53 -4.77 -6.88 7.79
C GLY A 53 -5.90 -7.84 8.15
N ARG A 54 -6.28 -7.89 9.43
CA ARG A 54 -7.48 -8.59 9.89
C ARG A 54 -8.73 -7.81 9.46
N ASP A 55 -9.81 -8.53 9.22
CA ASP A 55 -11.10 -7.90 8.91
C ASP A 55 -11.60 -7.07 10.10
N GLY A 56 -12.18 -5.91 9.81
CA GLY A 56 -12.68 -4.96 10.82
C GLY A 56 -11.61 -4.28 11.69
N ALA A 57 -10.33 -4.65 11.61
CA ALA A 57 -9.28 -4.08 12.45
C ALA A 57 -8.98 -2.60 12.19
N PHE A 58 -9.42 -2.07 11.06
CA PHE A 58 -9.16 -0.71 10.61
C PHE A 58 -10.38 0.21 10.74
N MET A 59 -11.36 -0.19 11.56
CA MET A 59 -12.50 0.66 11.92
C MET A 59 -12.05 1.98 12.54
N GLY A 60 -12.62 3.08 12.05
CA GLY A 60 -12.30 4.44 12.50
C GLY A 60 -11.22 5.14 11.68
N PHE A 61 -10.59 4.46 10.72
CA PHE A 61 -9.64 5.06 9.79
C PHE A 61 -10.27 5.27 8.41
N SER A 62 -9.85 6.33 7.73
CA SER A 62 -10.40 6.77 6.45
C SER A 62 -9.35 6.77 5.34
N ILE A 63 -9.76 6.29 4.17
CA ILE A 63 -9.00 6.31 2.92
C ILE A 63 -9.69 7.24 1.93
N LEU A 64 -8.94 8.17 1.35
CA LEU A 64 -9.37 8.96 0.20
C LEU A 64 -8.80 8.31 -1.07
N ILE A 65 -9.63 8.08 -2.08
CA ILE A 65 -9.21 7.64 -3.42
C ILE A 65 -9.44 8.79 -4.38
N GLY A 66 -8.36 9.38 -4.89
CA GLY A 66 -8.35 10.29 -6.02
C GLY A 66 -8.07 9.54 -7.31
N GLN A 67 -9.11 9.26 -8.09
CA GLN A 67 -9.00 8.70 -9.43
C GLN A 67 -8.94 9.87 -10.42
N LEU A 68 -7.72 10.35 -10.72
CA LEU A 68 -7.54 11.67 -11.34
C LEU A 68 -7.32 11.63 -12.85
N TYR A 69 -7.07 10.46 -13.43
CA TYR A 69 -6.85 10.34 -14.86
C TYR A 69 -8.05 10.82 -15.68
N SER A 70 -7.78 11.57 -16.74
CA SER A 70 -8.81 12.11 -17.63
C SER A 70 -8.61 11.56 -19.05
N GLY A 71 -9.63 11.72 -19.90
CA GLY A 71 -9.57 11.30 -21.31
C GLY A 71 -9.91 9.83 -21.58
N ILE A 72 -10.06 9.01 -20.54
CA ILE A 72 -10.72 7.70 -20.60
C ILE A 72 -11.83 7.64 -19.54
N PRO A 73 -12.92 6.89 -19.75
CA PRO A 73 -13.94 6.71 -18.73
C PRO A 73 -13.32 6.16 -17.45
N HIS A 74 -13.64 6.79 -16.32
CA HIS A 74 -13.27 6.26 -15.02
C HIS A 74 -13.75 4.83 -14.88
N THR A 75 -12.82 3.96 -14.54
CA THR A 75 -13.10 2.57 -14.25
C THR A 75 -13.76 2.43 -12.88
N ASP A 76 -14.52 1.36 -12.72
CA ASP A 76 -15.27 1.10 -11.50
C ASP A 76 -14.32 0.73 -10.33
N MET A 77 -14.29 1.58 -9.31
CA MET A 77 -13.53 1.38 -8.07
C MET A 77 -14.29 0.59 -7.00
N HIS A 78 -15.54 0.16 -7.24
CA HIS A 78 -16.38 -0.53 -6.25
C HIS A 78 -15.69 -1.75 -5.65
N ARG A 79 -15.00 -2.56 -6.46
CA ARG A 79 -14.29 -3.75 -5.98
C ARG A 79 -13.20 -3.43 -4.96
N SER A 80 -12.36 -2.42 -5.25
CA SER A 80 -11.32 -1.98 -4.31
C SER A 80 -11.94 -1.36 -3.06
N ILE A 81 -12.98 -0.53 -3.22
CA ILE A 81 -13.69 0.11 -2.11
C ILE A 81 -14.30 -0.95 -1.17
N ASP A 82 -14.97 -1.96 -1.71
CA ASP A 82 -15.63 -2.99 -0.92
C ASP A 82 -14.61 -3.88 -0.20
N ALA A 83 -13.49 -4.21 -0.84
CA ALA A 83 -12.39 -4.94 -0.22
C ALA A 83 -11.74 -4.17 0.94
N LEU A 84 -11.63 -2.84 0.84
CA LEU A 84 -11.13 -2.00 1.94
C LEU A 84 -12.15 -1.88 3.08
N LYS A 85 -13.44 -1.77 2.78
CA LYS A 85 -14.51 -1.73 3.79
C LYS A 85 -14.56 -3.01 4.63
N VAL A 86 -14.26 -4.16 4.01
CA VAL A 86 -14.10 -5.43 4.72
C VAL A 86 -13.06 -5.35 5.84
N LYS A 87 -11.96 -4.60 5.63
CA LYS A 87 -10.94 -4.35 6.67
C LYS A 87 -11.37 -3.32 7.71
N GLY A 88 -12.47 -2.61 7.48
CA GLY A 88 -13.05 -1.64 8.41
C GLY A 88 -12.82 -0.18 8.01
N PHE A 89 -12.11 0.09 6.91
CA PHE A 89 -11.88 1.46 6.45
C PHE A 89 -13.18 2.15 6.03
N HIS A 90 -13.30 3.43 6.38
CA HIS A 90 -14.18 4.33 5.64
C HIS A 90 -13.47 4.75 4.35
N VAL A 91 -14.16 4.73 3.22
CA VAL A 91 -13.55 5.04 1.92
C VAL A 91 -14.37 6.09 1.19
N LYS A 92 -13.72 7.21 0.85
CA LYS A 92 -14.26 8.25 -0.03
C LYS A 92 -13.57 8.16 -1.37
N HIS A 93 -14.35 8.19 -2.45
CA HIS A 93 -13.86 8.24 -3.82
C HIS A 93 -14.22 9.59 -4.45
N VAL A 94 -13.24 10.23 -5.08
CA VAL A 94 -13.36 11.49 -5.82
C VAL A 94 -12.65 11.36 -7.17
N THR A 95 -13.11 12.15 -8.14
CA THR A 95 -12.65 12.04 -9.55
C THR A 95 -12.06 13.34 -10.10
N THR A 96 -11.87 14.33 -9.23
CA THR A 96 -11.30 15.63 -9.61
C THR A 96 -10.24 16.05 -8.59
N GLU A 97 -9.23 16.78 -9.06
CA GLU A 97 -8.18 17.34 -8.19
C GLU A 97 -8.78 18.30 -7.15
N ASP A 98 -9.75 19.13 -7.53
CA ASP A 98 -10.39 20.10 -6.62
C ASP A 98 -11.12 19.42 -5.46
N GLU A 99 -11.87 18.35 -5.73
CA GLU A 99 -12.49 17.55 -4.66
C GLU A 99 -11.43 16.85 -3.82
N CYS A 100 -10.37 16.31 -4.43
CA CYS A 100 -9.29 15.65 -3.71
C CYS A 100 -8.56 16.62 -2.77
N ILE A 101 -8.25 17.83 -3.21
CA ILE A 101 -7.65 18.90 -2.40
C ILE A 101 -8.53 19.22 -1.20
N LYS A 102 -9.83 19.46 -1.45
CA LYS A 102 -10.80 19.76 -0.39
C LYS A 102 -10.86 18.66 0.67
N GLU A 103 -10.85 17.40 0.25
CA GLU A 103 -10.90 16.26 1.16
C GLU A 103 -9.58 16.08 1.92
N LEU A 104 -8.42 16.27 1.29
CA LEU A 104 -7.11 16.26 1.95
C LEU A 104 -7.04 17.33 3.06
N ASP A 105 -7.49 18.54 2.76
CA ASP A 105 -7.44 19.68 3.69
C ASP A 105 -8.44 19.54 4.87
N SER A 106 -9.37 18.59 4.80
CA SER A 106 -10.31 18.29 5.90
C SER A 106 -9.64 17.60 7.10
N ASN A 107 -8.43 17.06 6.93
CA ASN A 107 -7.70 16.26 7.92
C ASN A 107 -8.44 15.01 8.44
N GLN A 108 -9.43 14.51 7.70
CA GLN A 108 -10.20 13.31 8.11
C GLN A 108 -9.55 11.99 7.67
N TYR A 109 -8.63 12.02 6.72
CA TYR A 109 -8.04 10.85 6.08
C TYR A 109 -6.67 10.53 6.65
N GLN A 110 -6.31 9.24 6.67
CA GLN A 110 -4.98 8.78 7.10
C GLN A 110 -4.19 8.17 5.95
N VAL A 111 -4.89 7.72 4.90
CA VAL A 111 -4.29 7.23 3.66
C VAL A 111 -4.97 7.90 2.48
N VAL A 112 -4.20 8.31 1.48
CA VAL A 112 -4.72 8.75 0.18
C VAL A 112 -4.15 7.88 -0.93
N TRP A 113 -4.99 7.47 -1.87
CA TRP A 113 -4.57 6.91 -3.14
C TRP A 113 -4.65 7.99 -4.21
N ILE A 114 -3.61 8.14 -5.01
CA ILE A 114 -3.58 9.05 -6.16
C ILE A 114 -3.29 8.24 -7.41
N ILE A 115 -4.29 8.14 -8.29
CA ILE A 115 -4.17 7.50 -9.59
C ILE A 115 -3.90 8.58 -10.62
N SER A 116 -2.66 8.61 -11.11
CA SER A 116 -2.10 9.73 -11.87
C SER A 116 -2.79 9.94 -13.22
N ASP A 117 -2.99 11.20 -13.58
CA ASP A 117 -3.34 11.61 -14.94
C ASP A 117 -2.11 11.86 -15.81
N THR A 118 -2.36 12.22 -17.07
CA THR A 118 -1.41 12.72 -18.07
C THR A 118 -0.87 14.12 -17.79
N LYS A 119 -1.60 14.91 -16.99
CA LYS A 119 -1.27 16.28 -16.61
C LYS A 119 -1.87 16.62 -15.24
N ILE A 120 -1.32 17.64 -14.59
CA ILE A 120 -1.91 18.22 -13.38
C ILE A 120 -2.69 19.46 -13.80
N GLY A 121 -3.99 19.50 -13.49
CA GLY A 121 -4.87 20.64 -13.76
C GLY A 121 -4.76 21.72 -12.69
N ASN A 122 -4.92 21.33 -11.43
CA ASN A 122 -4.77 22.17 -10.25
C ASN A 122 -3.48 21.78 -9.50
N ARG A 123 -2.46 22.64 -9.58
CA ARG A 123 -1.14 22.38 -8.98
C ARG A 123 -1.13 22.38 -7.45
N ASP A 124 -2.17 22.89 -6.81
CA ASP A 124 -2.28 22.89 -5.34
C ASP A 124 -2.36 21.47 -4.78
N ILE A 125 -2.77 20.48 -5.59
CA ILE A 125 -2.78 19.06 -5.20
C ILE A 125 -1.43 18.60 -4.67
N ILE A 126 -0.33 19.06 -5.27
CA ILE A 126 1.01 18.65 -4.86
C ILE A 126 1.37 19.24 -3.50
N SER A 127 1.01 20.51 -3.26
CA SER A 127 1.19 21.15 -1.97
C SER A 127 0.35 20.46 -0.89
N SER A 128 -0.92 20.16 -1.17
CA SER A 128 -1.79 19.42 -0.24
C SER A 128 -1.25 18.02 0.05
N LEU A 129 -0.73 17.30 -0.95
CA LEU A 129 -0.09 15.99 -0.74
C LEU A 129 1.19 16.08 0.10
N THR A 130 2.04 17.09 -0.14
CA THR A 130 3.24 17.32 0.66
C THR A 130 2.88 17.64 2.11
N THR A 131 1.90 18.52 2.34
CA THR A 131 1.41 18.83 3.69
C THR A 131 0.81 17.60 4.36
N PHE A 132 -0.09 16.88 3.66
CA PHE A 132 -0.70 15.65 4.15
C PHE A 132 0.36 14.63 4.60
N GLN A 133 1.37 14.41 3.76
CA GLN A 133 2.45 13.46 4.06
C GLN A 133 3.34 13.91 5.22
N SER A 134 3.71 15.18 5.27
CA SER A 134 4.50 15.73 6.39
C SER A 134 3.76 15.68 7.74
N ASN A 135 2.43 15.66 7.71
CA ASN A 135 1.57 15.52 8.89
C ASN A 135 1.27 14.05 9.26
N GLY A 136 1.87 13.09 8.57
CA GLY A 136 1.74 11.66 8.86
C GLY A 136 0.64 10.95 8.09
N GLY A 137 0.08 11.61 7.08
CA GLY A 137 -0.78 10.97 6.09
C GLY A 137 0.05 10.10 5.14
N ALA A 138 -0.42 8.88 4.85
CA ALA A 138 0.28 7.95 3.98
C ALA A 138 -0.25 8.02 2.54
N ILE A 139 0.63 7.85 1.54
CA ILE A 139 0.26 8.02 0.13
C ILE A 139 0.49 6.71 -0.63
N PHE A 140 -0.54 6.22 -1.30
CA PHE A 140 -0.44 5.22 -2.35
C PHE A 140 -0.47 5.92 -3.72
N LEU A 141 0.68 6.04 -4.36
CA LEU A 141 0.82 6.60 -5.69
C LEU A 141 0.70 5.50 -6.74
N PHE A 142 -0.19 5.72 -7.69
CA PHE A 142 -0.38 4.87 -8.84
C PHE A 142 0.03 5.67 -10.08
N ALA A 143 1.02 5.14 -10.79
CA ALA A 143 1.41 5.57 -12.11
C ALA A 143 1.16 4.42 -13.10
N ASP A 144 1.24 4.73 -14.38
CA ASP A 144 1.19 3.76 -15.47
C ASP A 144 2.09 4.31 -16.60
N ASN A 145 1.97 3.80 -17.83
CA ASN A 145 2.77 4.28 -18.93
C ASN A 145 2.70 5.80 -19.13
N THR A 146 3.83 6.40 -19.56
CA THR A 146 3.87 7.79 -19.97
C THR A 146 2.81 8.02 -21.06
N PRO A 147 1.87 8.98 -20.90
CA PRO A 147 1.96 10.13 -20.00
C PRO A 147 1.28 10.02 -18.62
N TYR A 148 0.67 8.90 -18.22
CA TYR A 148 -0.07 8.71 -16.95
C TYR A 148 0.82 8.65 -15.69
N VAL A 149 1.72 9.62 -15.54
CA VAL A 149 2.77 9.70 -14.53
C VAL A 149 2.81 11.07 -13.84
N SER A 150 1.97 12.03 -14.25
CA SER A 150 2.17 13.46 -13.94
C SER A 150 2.20 13.76 -12.44
N HIS A 151 1.28 13.18 -11.67
CA HIS A 151 1.16 13.40 -10.23
C HIS A 151 2.32 12.75 -9.47
N ALA A 152 2.63 11.49 -9.80
CA ALA A 152 3.78 10.78 -9.24
C ALA A 152 5.10 11.54 -9.51
N ASN A 153 5.32 12.01 -10.74
CA ASN A 153 6.54 12.75 -11.11
C ASN A 153 6.70 14.05 -10.34
N GLU A 154 5.64 14.87 -10.30
CA GLU A 154 5.72 16.19 -9.67
C GLU A 154 5.87 16.05 -8.14
N PHE A 155 5.20 15.08 -7.51
CA PHE A 155 5.31 14.85 -6.06
C PHE A 155 6.64 14.18 -5.67
N LEU A 156 6.99 13.05 -6.29
CA LEU A 156 8.21 12.30 -5.95
C LEU A 156 9.48 13.05 -6.37
N GLY A 157 9.42 13.81 -7.47
CA GLY A 157 10.55 14.59 -7.95
C GLY A 157 10.96 15.67 -6.96
N LYS A 158 9.98 16.35 -6.36
CA LYS A 158 10.21 17.37 -5.33
C LYS A 158 10.67 16.79 -3.99
N THR A 159 10.07 15.68 -3.57
CA THR A 159 10.26 15.18 -2.20
C THR A 159 11.43 14.20 -2.09
N PHE A 160 11.69 13.39 -3.12
CA PHE A 160 12.64 12.28 -3.06
C PHE A 160 13.70 12.30 -4.19
N GLY A 161 13.58 13.21 -5.16
CA GLY A 161 14.41 13.18 -6.36
C GLY A 161 14.18 11.90 -7.16
N VAL A 162 12.92 11.47 -7.28
CA VAL A 162 12.49 10.31 -8.05
C VAL A 162 11.47 10.76 -9.08
N THR A 163 11.69 10.43 -10.35
CA THR A 163 10.69 10.55 -11.41
C THR A 163 10.29 9.15 -11.88
N VAL A 164 9.34 9.07 -12.79
CA VAL A 164 8.74 7.86 -13.31
C VAL A 164 8.54 8.04 -14.82
N GLU A 165 8.97 7.06 -15.60
CA GLU A 165 8.87 7.06 -17.06
C GLU A 165 8.72 5.64 -17.61
N GLY A 166 8.47 5.51 -18.91
CA GLY A 166 8.36 4.23 -19.61
C GLY A 166 6.95 3.91 -20.10
N ASP A 167 6.87 2.94 -21.00
CA ASP A 167 5.63 2.46 -21.64
C ASP A 167 5.80 0.98 -21.98
N TYR A 168 6.18 0.19 -20.99
CA TYR A 168 6.39 -1.24 -21.17
C TYR A 168 5.05 -1.97 -21.19
N HIS A 169 4.86 -2.85 -22.17
CA HIS A 169 3.74 -3.79 -22.16
C HIS A 169 4.07 -5.00 -21.28
N GLY A 170 3.43 -5.05 -20.11
CA GLY A 170 3.52 -6.17 -19.18
C GLY A 170 2.55 -7.28 -19.52
N ALA A 171 1.49 -7.38 -18.73
CA ALA A 171 0.46 -8.42 -18.76
C ALA A 171 0.97 -9.83 -18.39
N THR A 172 1.97 -9.89 -17.51
CA THR A 172 2.43 -11.15 -16.91
C THR A 172 2.32 -11.15 -15.38
N THR A 173 2.94 -12.12 -14.73
CA THR A 173 2.90 -12.36 -13.30
C THR A 173 4.32 -12.31 -12.72
N LEU A 174 4.48 -11.55 -11.65
CA LEU A 174 5.67 -11.55 -10.81
C LEU A 174 5.58 -12.70 -9.81
N THR A 175 6.71 -13.35 -9.53
CA THR A 175 6.79 -14.42 -8.53
C THR A 175 7.57 -13.96 -7.30
N TYR A 176 7.15 -14.39 -6.12
CA TYR A 176 7.91 -14.15 -4.90
C TYR A 176 9.29 -14.83 -4.94
N ALA A 177 10.31 -14.08 -4.52
CA ALA A 177 11.59 -14.63 -4.07
C ALA A 177 12.15 -13.74 -2.95
N GLU A 178 12.90 -14.29 -2.00
CA GLU A 178 13.43 -13.54 -0.84
C GLU A 178 14.07 -12.19 -1.24
N ASN A 179 14.97 -12.24 -2.23
CA ASN A 179 15.60 -11.06 -2.85
C ASN A 179 15.06 -10.78 -4.26
N GLY A 180 13.79 -11.11 -4.50
CA GLY A 180 13.14 -11.02 -5.80
C GLY A 180 13.07 -9.60 -6.35
N HIS A 181 13.11 -8.58 -5.48
CA HIS A 181 13.17 -7.18 -5.88
C HIS A 181 14.39 -6.82 -6.77
N GLN A 182 15.43 -7.66 -6.80
CA GLN A 182 16.61 -7.49 -7.66
C GLN A 182 16.56 -8.35 -8.94
N GLN A 183 15.49 -9.11 -9.13
CA GLN A 183 15.36 -10.11 -10.17
C GLN A 183 14.18 -9.77 -11.07
N LYS A 184 14.40 -9.84 -12.39
CA LYS A 184 13.35 -9.63 -13.39
C LYS A 184 12.17 -10.57 -13.15
N GLY A 185 10.95 -10.03 -13.18
CA GLY A 185 9.71 -10.78 -12.99
C GLY A 185 9.48 -11.27 -11.56
N HIS A 186 10.06 -10.61 -10.56
CA HIS A 186 9.94 -11.02 -9.16
C HIS A 186 9.71 -9.84 -8.22
N PHE A 187 9.14 -10.15 -7.05
CA PHE A 187 9.07 -9.23 -5.92
C PHE A 187 9.74 -9.84 -4.69
N GLY A 188 10.27 -8.95 -3.85
CA GLY A 188 11.02 -9.30 -2.65
C GLY A 188 10.13 -9.54 -1.44
N GLN A 189 10.78 -9.86 -0.33
CA GLN A 189 10.15 -9.91 0.99
C GLN A 189 9.70 -8.50 1.44
N HIS A 190 8.39 -8.28 1.59
CA HIS A 190 7.81 -7.05 2.14
C HIS A 190 6.39 -7.30 2.68
N GLU A 191 5.95 -6.55 3.71
CA GLU A 191 4.66 -6.79 4.37
C GLU A 191 3.45 -6.62 3.46
N ILE A 192 3.54 -5.73 2.46
CA ILE A 192 2.46 -5.53 1.48
C ILE A 192 2.21 -6.76 0.61
N PHE A 193 3.18 -7.68 0.51
CA PHE A 193 3.05 -8.94 -0.22
C PHE A 193 2.65 -10.12 0.68
N THR A 194 2.21 -9.87 1.91
CA THR A 194 1.70 -10.94 2.80
C THR A 194 0.62 -11.79 2.11
N GLY A 195 0.84 -13.11 2.06
CA GLY A 195 -0.03 -14.07 1.37
C GLY A 195 -0.06 -13.91 -0.16
N VAL A 196 0.84 -13.15 -0.76
CA VAL A 196 0.96 -13.02 -2.22
C VAL A 196 2.20 -13.77 -2.66
N LYS A 197 2.03 -14.90 -3.36
CA LYS A 197 3.10 -15.65 -4.00
C LYS A 197 3.30 -15.22 -5.45
N ASN A 198 2.21 -14.88 -6.12
CA ASN A 198 2.18 -14.47 -7.51
C ASN A 198 1.34 -13.19 -7.64
N LEU A 199 1.92 -12.16 -8.25
CA LEU A 199 1.34 -10.83 -8.39
C LEU A 199 1.23 -10.43 -9.86
N TYR A 200 0.05 -10.03 -10.33
CA TYR A 200 -0.09 -9.43 -11.66
C TYR A 200 0.59 -8.05 -11.71
N GLU A 201 1.48 -7.84 -12.68
CA GLU A 201 2.30 -6.61 -12.73
C GLU A 201 1.59 -5.39 -13.33
N GLY A 202 0.47 -5.57 -14.04
CA GLY A 202 -0.19 -4.53 -14.83
C GLY A 202 -0.14 -4.83 -16.32
N VAL A 203 -0.89 -4.09 -17.15
CA VAL A 203 -0.87 -4.23 -18.62
C VAL A 203 0.19 -3.33 -19.23
N THR A 204 0.22 -2.09 -18.78
CA THR A 204 1.18 -1.06 -19.16
C THR A 204 1.89 -0.62 -17.89
N ILE A 205 3.20 -0.43 -17.99
CA ILE A 205 4.07 -0.28 -16.82
C ILE A 205 5.13 0.79 -17.10
N CYS A 206 5.26 1.73 -16.18
CA CYS A 206 6.38 2.65 -16.08
C CYS A 206 7.40 2.16 -15.02
N HIS A 207 8.44 2.93 -14.75
CA HIS A 207 9.41 2.60 -13.70
C HIS A 207 10.03 3.87 -13.09
N PRO A 208 10.44 3.83 -11.81
CA PRO A 208 11.09 4.96 -11.18
C PRO A 208 12.52 5.17 -11.69
N VAL A 209 12.88 6.44 -11.89
CA VAL A 209 14.21 6.92 -12.22
C VAL A 209 14.73 7.73 -11.03
N TYR A 210 15.86 7.31 -10.50
CA TYR A 210 16.45 7.89 -9.30
C TYR A 210 17.52 8.92 -9.66
N SER A 211 17.39 10.15 -9.16
CA SER A 211 18.39 11.20 -9.37
C SER A 211 19.73 10.92 -8.68
N SER A 212 19.73 10.07 -7.65
CA SER A 212 20.93 9.69 -6.91
C SER A 212 20.77 8.32 -6.23
N GLU A 213 21.89 7.72 -5.85
CA GLU A 213 21.89 6.52 -5.00
C GLU A 213 21.24 6.77 -3.63
N GLY A 214 21.33 8.00 -3.11
CA GLY A 214 20.64 8.40 -1.87
C GLY A 214 19.12 8.36 -2.02
N SER A 215 18.60 8.83 -3.15
CA SER A 215 17.18 8.73 -3.49
C SER A 215 16.72 7.28 -3.57
N ARG A 216 17.53 6.39 -4.16
CA ARG A 216 17.20 4.95 -4.24
C ARG A 216 17.21 4.25 -2.89
N LYS A 217 18.13 4.62 -1.99
CA LYS A 217 18.18 4.08 -0.62
C LYS A 217 17.04 4.59 0.25
N THR A 218 16.50 5.77 -0.07
CA THR A 218 15.36 6.37 0.64
C THR A 218 14.04 5.79 0.12
N PHE A 219 13.87 5.71 -1.20
CA PHE A 219 12.67 5.22 -1.87
C PHE A 219 12.95 3.85 -2.51
N VAL A 220 12.81 2.81 -1.70
CA VAL A 220 13.40 1.49 -1.91
C VAL A 220 12.59 0.63 -2.88
N PRO A 221 13.20 0.08 -3.95
CA PRO A 221 12.58 -0.93 -4.80
C PRO A 221 12.24 -2.21 -4.03
N ILE A 222 11.02 -2.72 -4.23
CA ILE A 222 10.56 -3.99 -3.63
C ILE A 222 9.97 -4.97 -4.66
N ALA A 223 9.80 -4.55 -5.92
CA ALA A 223 9.48 -5.43 -7.03
C ALA A 223 10.12 -4.96 -8.34
N THR A 224 10.46 -5.93 -9.20
CA THR A 224 11.01 -5.70 -10.54
C THR A 224 10.16 -6.43 -11.57
N ALA A 225 9.63 -5.68 -12.53
CA ALA A 225 8.77 -6.15 -13.60
C ALA A 225 9.49 -7.10 -14.56
N SER A 226 8.73 -7.72 -15.47
CA SER A 226 9.27 -8.63 -16.47
C SER A 226 10.09 -7.95 -17.57
N ASP A 227 10.14 -6.62 -17.65
CA ASP A 227 11.13 -5.92 -18.48
C ASP A 227 12.51 -5.84 -17.80
N GLY A 228 12.56 -6.01 -16.48
CA GLY A 228 13.76 -5.88 -15.66
C GLY A 228 13.87 -4.54 -14.93
N ASN A 229 12.88 -3.65 -15.05
CA ASN A 229 12.83 -2.38 -14.32
C ASN A 229 12.02 -2.51 -13.03
N THR A 230 12.30 -1.63 -12.06
CA THR A 230 11.51 -1.54 -10.82
C THR A 230 10.06 -1.16 -11.14
N CYS A 231 9.09 -1.85 -10.56
CA CYS A 231 7.67 -1.55 -10.76
C CYS A 231 6.91 -1.24 -9.46
N ILE A 232 7.48 -1.58 -8.30
CA ILE A 232 6.94 -1.20 -6.99
C ILE A 232 8.10 -0.74 -6.10
N ALA A 233 7.94 0.43 -5.50
CA ALA A 233 8.91 1.01 -4.56
C ALA A 233 8.19 1.69 -3.39
N VAL A 234 8.86 1.78 -2.24
CA VAL A 234 8.28 2.29 -1.00
C VAL A 234 9.19 3.26 -0.28
N TYR A 235 8.58 4.15 0.49
CA TYR A 235 9.24 4.92 1.54
C TYR A 235 8.62 4.57 2.88
N ASP A 236 9.45 4.10 3.81
CA ASP A 236 9.07 3.90 5.22
C ASP A 236 9.95 4.81 6.10
N PRO A 237 9.39 5.91 6.65
CA PRO A 237 10.13 6.84 7.49
C PRO A 237 10.76 6.10 8.70
N PRO A 238 12.06 6.28 8.98
CA PRO A 238 12.73 5.63 10.10
C PRO A 238 12.02 5.90 11.43
N ALA A 239 11.90 4.90 12.29
CA ALA A 239 11.26 5.06 13.61
C ALA A 239 12.00 6.07 14.51
N SER A 240 13.29 6.32 14.26
CA SER A 240 14.11 7.31 14.95
C SER A 240 14.01 8.72 14.36
N SER A 241 13.24 8.91 13.30
CA SER A 241 13.04 10.22 12.69
C SER A 241 12.19 11.08 13.62
N THR A 242 12.60 12.34 13.82
CA THR A 242 11.74 13.37 14.43
C THR A 242 10.65 13.84 13.47
N SER A 243 10.69 13.38 12.22
CA SER A 243 9.68 13.68 11.21
C SER A 243 8.43 12.87 11.45
N ASN A 244 7.28 13.54 11.41
CA ASN A 244 5.97 12.91 11.51
C ASN A 244 5.48 12.37 10.16
N GLU A 245 6.39 12.17 9.21
CA GLU A 245 6.07 11.77 7.84
C GLU A 245 5.32 10.44 7.74
N GLY A 246 4.41 10.36 6.76
CA GLY A 246 3.70 9.13 6.43
C GLY A 246 4.46 8.24 5.43
N ARG A 247 4.10 6.95 5.41
CA ARG A 247 4.59 5.97 4.45
C ARG A 247 4.13 6.29 3.03
N ILE A 248 4.92 5.88 2.04
CA ILE A 248 4.54 5.99 0.63
C ILE A 248 4.75 4.66 -0.06
N CYS A 249 3.83 4.29 -0.94
CA CYS A 249 3.99 3.19 -1.89
C CYS A 249 3.75 3.74 -3.31
N LEU A 250 4.67 3.44 -4.23
CA LEU A 250 4.51 3.68 -5.66
C LEU A 250 4.26 2.33 -6.34
N ASP A 251 3.15 2.23 -7.08
CA ASP A 251 2.90 1.17 -8.06
C ASP A 251 2.92 1.78 -9.46
N CYS A 252 3.69 1.18 -10.36
CA CYS A 252 3.94 1.68 -11.71
C CYS A 252 3.04 1.08 -12.80
N GLY A 253 1.99 0.32 -12.44
CA GLY A 253 1.07 -0.27 -13.42
C GLY A 253 -0.38 -0.29 -12.92
N PHE A 254 -1.01 0.88 -12.80
CA PHE A 254 -2.34 1.00 -12.20
C PHE A 254 -3.46 0.29 -12.97
N THR A 255 -3.25 -0.10 -14.23
CA THR A 255 -4.17 -0.95 -15.00
C THR A 255 -4.59 -2.21 -14.25
N LYS A 256 -3.78 -2.72 -13.31
CA LYS A 256 -4.16 -3.85 -12.43
C LYS A 256 -5.37 -3.56 -11.52
N LEU A 257 -5.63 -2.29 -11.18
CA LEU A 257 -6.73 -1.89 -10.30
C LEU A 257 -8.11 -2.25 -10.86
N TYR A 258 -8.26 -2.28 -12.19
CA TYR A 258 -9.58 -2.48 -12.82
C TYR A 258 -9.60 -3.48 -13.98
N CYS A 259 -8.51 -3.67 -14.73
CA CYS A 259 -8.49 -4.67 -15.80
C CYS A 259 -8.44 -6.10 -15.25
N ASN A 260 -7.74 -6.30 -14.13
CA ASN A 260 -7.29 -7.60 -13.67
C ASN A 260 -7.29 -7.71 -12.14
N TRP A 261 -8.33 -7.16 -11.49
CA TRP A 261 -8.47 -7.19 -10.02
C TRP A 261 -8.38 -8.60 -9.42
N ASP A 262 -8.99 -9.57 -10.09
CA ASP A 262 -8.98 -10.98 -9.67
C ASP A 262 -7.75 -11.74 -10.16
N ALA A 263 -6.87 -11.10 -10.94
CA ALA A 263 -5.66 -11.74 -11.44
C ALA A 263 -4.57 -11.75 -10.37
N ALA A 264 -3.96 -12.92 -10.19
CA ALA A 264 -2.74 -13.18 -9.41
C ALA A 264 -2.55 -12.19 -8.25
N GLY A 265 -3.24 -12.42 -7.13
CA GLY A 265 -2.95 -11.74 -5.85
C GLY A 265 -3.22 -10.22 -5.81
N THR A 266 -3.68 -9.59 -6.90
CA THR A 266 -3.84 -8.12 -7.01
C THR A 266 -4.72 -7.56 -5.90
N ALA A 267 -5.92 -8.12 -5.71
CA ALA A 267 -6.84 -7.69 -4.66
C ALA A 267 -6.19 -7.71 -3.26
N ARG A 268 -5.48 -8.80 -2.93
CA ARG A 268 -4.79 -8.96 -1.64
C ARG A 268 -3.66 -7.94 -1.50
N TYR A 269 -2.81 -7.80 -2.51
CA TYR A 269 -1.72 -6.83 -2.52
C TYR A 269 -2.22 -5.39 -2.28
N ILE A 270 -3.27 -4.96 -2.98
CA ILE A 270 -3.82 -3.60 -2.84
C ILE A 270 -4.37 -3.35 -1.43
N VAL A 271 -5.08 -4.32 -0.86
CA VAL A 271 -5.60 -4.24 0.51
C VAL A 271 -4.45 -4.24 1.53
N ASN A 272 -3.46 -5.11 1.36
CA ASN A 272 -2.30 -5.17 2.24
C ASN A 272 -1.49 -3.87 2.22
N ALA A 273 -1.24 -3.31 1.04
CA ALA A 273 -0.55 -2.03 0.90
C ALA A 273 -1.27 -0.93 1.67
N SER A 274 -2.61 -0.89 1.61
CA SER A 274 -3.40 0.09 2.37
C SER A 274 -3.35 -0.12 3.88
N CYS A 275 -3.38 -1.38 4.34
CA CYS A 275 -3.21 -1.71 5.75
C CYS A 275 -1.83 -1.31 6.27
N TRP A 276 -0.78 -1.58 5.48
CA TRP A 276 0.60 -1.23 5.81
C TRP A 276 0.83 0.29 5.81
N LEU A 277 0.27 1.01 4.84
CA LEU A 277 0.38 2.47 4.72
C LEU A 277 -0.13 3.20 5.97
N LEU A 278 -1.21 2.70 6.60
CA LEU A 278 -1.76 3.33 7.81
C LEU A 278 -0.74 3.44 8.95
N ARG A 279 0.24 2.52 9.00
CA ARG A 279 1.24 2.41 10.07
C ARG A 279 0.55 2.33 11.44
N ILE A 280 -0.41 1.40 11.55
CA ILE A 280 -1.32 1.30 12.69
C ILE A 280 -0.58 1.08 14.02
N GLU A 281 0.62 0.48 13.97
CA GLU A 281 1.53 0.32 15.10
C GLU A 281 1.87 1.64 15.82
N ASN A 282 1.80 2.78 15.11
CA ASN A 282 2.11 4.10 15.64
C ASN A 282 0.85 4.94 15.96
N ARG A 283 -0.36 4.36 15.81
CA ARG A 283 -1.63 5.08 16.01
C ARG A 283 -2.24 4.86 17.39
N PHE A 284 -1.72 3.91 18.16
CA PHE A 284 -2.22 3.53 19.49
C PHE A 284 -1.20 3.77 20.61
N THR A 285 -0.17 4.56 20.34
CA THR A 285 0.85 5.02 21.31
C THR A 285 0.54 6.45 21.74
#